data_AF-A0A4Y9NP06-F1
#
_entry.id   AF-A0A4Y9NP06-F1
#
_cell.length_a   1.000
_cell.length_b   1.000
_cell.length_c   1.000
_cell.angle_alpha   90.00
_cell.angle_beta   90.00
_cell.angle_gamma   90.00
#
_symmetry.space_group_name_H-M   'P 1'
#
loop_
_entity.id
_entity.type
_entity.pdbx_description
1 polymer ?
#
loop_
_entity_poly.entity_id
_entity_poly.type
_entity_poly.pdbx_seq_one_letter_code
_entity_poly.pdbx_strand_id
1 'polypeptide(L)'
;MSSGRRSRGIVVPLVVLCLLPAVGACARPVEEAASPGRGVPPPASADDLGALIVPEVPSGLPRLSDGDLDPPAGAKRVEDVAGYAEDPARERAVLEDYGYRHGWERFWGSDSGPLTGVFVDQFDVRAGAAAYVEDLARNEAEHYGGMLSEEPAGLPGDCWLLTVPDPDPEQLHGPAALAWCVHGMFSVSATAVADSVDAAEEEVRAVLAAQLDRLPPR
;
A
#
# COMPACT_ATOMS: atom_id res chain seq x y z
N MET A 1 57.04 -15.92 23.64
CA MET A 1 57.73 -16.53 24.79
C MET A 1 57.16 -15.93 26.06
N SER A 2 56.66 -16.77 26.98
CA SER A 2 56.52 -16.61 28.45
C SER A 2 55.86 -15.33 29.01
N SER A 3 55.03 -15.32 30.04
CA SER A 3 54.40 -16.27 30.96
C SER A 3 53.52 -15.35 31.84
N GLY A 4 52.21 -15.56 32.02
CA GLY A 4 51.67 -16.48 33.01
C GLY A 4 51.80 -15.98 34.46
N ARG A 5 50.74 -15.42 35.05
CA ARG A 5 50.44 -15.60 36.49
C ARG A 5 48.96 -15.41 36.82
N ARG A 6 48.36 -16.51 37.30
CA ARG A 6 47.05 -16.62 37.97
C ARG A 6 47.22 -16.39 39.47
N SER A 7 46.18 -15.90 40.16
CA SER A 7 45.76 -16.27 41.53
C SER A 7 44.36 -15.69 41.78
N ARG A 8 43.31 -16.53 41.94
CA ARG A 8 42.70 -16.99 43.21
C ARG A 8 42.29 -15.80 44.10
N GLY A 9 41.04 -15.49 44.42
CA GLY A 9 39.81 -16.28 44.55
C GLY A 9 39.36 -16.20 46.01
N ILE A 10 38.24 -15.52 46.31
CA ILE A 10 37.50 -15.64 47.59
C ILE A 10 36.00 -15.51 47.30
N VAL A 11 35.26 -16.54 47.73
CA VAL A 11 33.80 -16.63 47.86
C VAL A 11 33.50 -16.49 49.35
N VAL A 12 32.38 -15.85 49.73
CA VAL A 12 31.45 -16.22 50.82
C VAL A 12 30.36 -15.12 50.99
N PRO A 13 29.13 -15.48 51.39
CA PRO A 13 27.88 -14.92 50.90
C PRO A 13 27.16 -14.03 51.93
N LEU A 14 26.15 -13.27 51.48
CA LEU A 14 25.14 -12.72 52.38
C LEU A 14 23.74 -13.04 51.87
N VAL A 15 23.11 -13.95 52.60
CA VAL A 15 21.68 -14.28 52.57
C VAL A 15 20.89 -13.06 53.06
N VAL A 16 19.95 -12.57 52.26
CA VAL A 16 18.82 -11.78 52.75
C VAL A 16 17.54 -12.37 52.16
N LEU A 17 16.98 -13.27 52.96
CA LEU A 17 15.59 -13.71 52.95
C LEU A 17 14.75 -12.59 53.58
N CYS A 18 13.71 -12.09 52.90
CA CYS A 18 12.38 -11.84 53.49
C CYS A 18 11.40 -11.09 52.57
N LEU A 19 10.23 -11.72 52.44
CA LEU A 19 8.88 -11.14 52.44
C LEU A 19 8.27 -10.62 51.12
N LEU A 20 7.52 -11.54 50.50
CA LEU A 20 6.40 -11.33 49.58
C LEU A 20 5.26 -10.54 50.26
N PRO A 21 4.61 -9.59 49.57
CA PRO A 21 3.19 -9.36 49.70
C PRO A 21 2.46 -10.04 48.53
N ALA A 22 1.70 -11.09 48.85
CA ALA A 22 0.73 -11.69 47.95
C ALA A 22 -0.43 -10.70 47.73
N VAL A 23 -0.32 -9.88 46.69
CA VAL A 23 -1.49 -9.16 46.14
C VAL A 23 -2.26 -10.17 45.30
N GLY A 24 -3.35 -10.68 45.88
CA GLY A 24 -4.35 -11.47 45.17
C GLY A 24 -5.04 -10.62 44.11
N ALA A 25 -4.47 -10.59 42.91
CA ALA A 25 -5.18 -10.11 41.73
C ALA A 25 -6.15 -11.22 41.31
N CYS A 26 -7.45 -11.00 41.54
CA CYS A 26 -8.54 -11.77 40.99
C CYS A 26 -8.56 -11.61 39.45
N ALA A 27 -7.62 -12.23 38.74
CA ALA A 27 -7.76 -12.47 37.32
C ALA A 27 -8.83 -13.56 37.17
N ARG A 28 -10.08 -13.16 36.92
CA ARG A 28 -11.06 -14.10 36.38
C ARG A 28 -10.54 -14.53 35.01
N PRO A 29 -10.29 -15.83 34.75
CA PRO A 29 -10.07 -16.26 33.39
C PRO A 29 -11.37 -15.98 32.64
N VAL A 30 -11.35 -14.98 31.77
CA VAL A 30 -12.38 -14.83 30.76
C VAL A 30 -12.07 -15.94 29.77
N GLU A 31 -12.69 -17.09 30.00
CA GLU A 31 -12.73 -18.22 29.07
C GLU A 31 -13.74 -17.90 27.95
N GLU A 32 -13.64 -16.70 27.39
CA GLU A 32 -14.18 -16.46 26.05
C GLU A 32 -13.08 -16.92 25.10
N ALA A 33 -13.20 -18.18 24.68
CA ALA A 33 -12.54 -18.63 23.47
C ALA A 33 -12.88 -17.61 22.39
N ALA A 34 -11.89 -16.83 21.97
CA ALA A 34 -11.99 -15.95 20.82
C ALA A 34 -12.46 -16.80 19.64
N SER A 35 -13.78 -16.77 19.38
CA SER A 35 -14.31 -17.40 18.18
C SER A 35 -13.65 -16.66 17.03
N PRO A 36 -12.95 -17.36 16.11
CA PRO A 36 -12.41 -16.69 14.95
C PRO A 36 -13.58 -15.99 14.27
N GLY A 37 -13.54 -14.66 14.26
CA GLY A 37 -14.54 -13.86 13.59
C GLY A 37 -14.65 -14.37 12.16
N ARG A 38 -15.88 -14.63 11.71
CA ARG A 38 -16.10 -15.03 10.31
C ARG A 38 -15.53 -13.88 9.45
N GLY A 39 -14.42 -14.13 8.78
CA GLY A 39 -13.77 -13.13 7.93
C GLY A 39 -14.77 -12.58 6.91
N VAL A 40 -14.69 -11.29 6.63
CA VAL A 40 -15.43 -10.69 5.53
C VAL A 40 -14.89 -11.33 4.25
N PRO A 41 -15.73 -11.97 3.43
CA PRO A 41 -15.26 -12.53 2.17
C PRO A 41 -14.70 -11.40 1.30
N PRO A 42 -13.64 -11.67 0.51
CA PRO A 42 -13.13 -10.66 -0.40
C PRO A 42 -14.19 -10.31 -1.46
N PRO A 43 -14.10 -9.12 -2.08
CA PRO A 43 -14.91 -8.76 -3.25
C PRO A 43 -14.90 -9.87 -4.28
N ALA A 44 -16.06 -10.17 -4.84
CA ALA A 44 -16.22 -11.26 -5.80
C ALA A 44 -16.14 -10.77 -7.25
N SER A 45 -16.25 -9.45 -7.46
CA SER A 45 -16.30 -8.80 -8.77
C SER A 45 -15.64 -7.43 -8.74
N ALA A 46 -15.31 -6.91 -9.93
CA ALA A 46 -14.81 -5.54 -10.08
C ALA A 46 -15.81 -4.51 -9.54
N ASP A 47 -17.12 -4.70 -9.73
CA ASP A 47 -18.14 -3.79 -9.22
C ASP A 47 -18.18 -3.75 -7.68
N ASP A 48 -17.98 -4.90 -7.03
CA ASP A 48 -17.83 -4.96 -5.56
C ASP A 48 -16.60 -4.15 -5.12
N LEU A 49 -15.51 -4.19 -5.89
CA LEU A 49 -14.29 -3.41 -5.63
C LEU A 49 -14.54 -1.91 -5.83
N GLY A 50 -15.28 -1.53 -6.88
CA GLY A 50 -15.67 -0.16 -7.17
C GLY A 50 -16.50 0.50 -6.06
N ALA A 51 -17.26 -0.29 -5.30
CA ALA A 51 -17.99 0.19 -4.13
C ALA A 51 -17.07 0.51 -2.92
N LEU A 52 -15.86 -0.08 -2.90
CA LEU A 52 -14.86 0.15 -1.86
C LEU A 52 -13.94 1.33 -2.16
N ILE A 53 -13.92 1.82 -3.40
CA ILE A 53 -13.15 3.02 -3.75
C ILE A 53 -13.68 4.22 -2.96
N VAL A 54 -12.76 5.07 -2.47
CA VAL A 54 -13.11 6.33 -1.80
C VAL A 54 -14.09 7.12 -2.68
N PRO A 55 -15.14 7.75 -2.10
CA PRO A 55 -16.09 8.53 -2.89
C PRO A 55 -15.57 9.93 -3.22
N GLU A 56 -14.70 10.47 -2.36
CA GLU A 56 -14.16 11.83 -2.40
C GLU A 56 -12.69 11.78 -1.99
N VAL A 57 -11.93 12.76 -2.46
CA VAL A 57 -10.52 12.93 -2.13
C VAL A 57 -10.31 14.17 -1.23
N PRO A 58 -9.28 14.19 -0.37
CA PRO A 58 -9.05 15.27 0.60
C PRO A 58 -8.92 16.65 -0.03
N SER A 59 -8.32 16.76 -1.22
CA SER A 59 -8.24 18.00 -2.00
C SER A 59 -9.60 18.59 -2.40
N GLY A 60 -10.69 17.83 -2.30
CA GLY A 60 -12.02 18.24 -2.70
C GLY A 60 -12.21 18.35 -4.21
N LEU A 61 -11.29 17.79 -5.00
CA LEU A 61 -11.40 17.76 -6.46
C LEU A 61 -12.68 17.04 -6.89
N PRO A 62 -13.36 17.52 -7.96
CA PRO A 62 -14.57 16.90 -8.44
C PRO A 62 -14.25 15.53 -9.06
N ARG A 63 -15.11 14.54 -8.83
CA ARG A 63 -14.98 13.21 -9.46
C ARG A 63 -15.15 13.33 -10.97
N LEU A 64 -14.24 12.73 -11.72
CA LEU A 64 -14.38 12.56 -13.17
C LEU A 64 -15.31 11.38 -13.46
N SER A 65 -16.06 11.47 -14.57
CA SER A 65 -16.88 10.36 -15.02
C SER A 65 -15.98 9.27 -15.58
N ASP A 66 -16.11 8.04 -15.06
CA ASP A 66 -15.19 6.95 -15.42
C ASP A 66 -15.19 6.66 -16.94
N GLY A 67 -16.33 6.83 -17.61
CA GLY A 67 -16.48 6.60 -19.05
C GLY A 67 -16.10 7.77 -19.95
N ASP A 68 -15.81 8.95 -19.38
CA ASP A 68 -15.38 10.13 -20.15
C ASP A 68 -13.85 10.20 -20.30
N LEU A 69 -13.12 9.29 -19.65
CA LEU A 69 -11.66 9.16 -19.73
C LEU A 69 -11.25 8.27 -20.91
N ASP A 70 -10.05 8.51 -21.45
CA ASP A 70 -9.45 7.69 -22.51
C ASP A 70 -8.03 7.27 -22.10
N PRO A 71 -7.78 6.00 -21.77
CA PRO A 71 -8.76 4.91 -21.69
C PRO A 71 -9.77 5.09 -20.54
N PRO A 72 -10.97 4.47 -20.62
CA PRO A 72 -11.98 4.62 -19.58
C PRO A 72 -11.51 4.04 -18.25
N ALA A 73 -11.81 4.73 -17.15
CA ALA A 73 -11.59 4.21 -15.80
C ALA A 73 -12.69 3.21 -15.40
N GLY A 74 -12.89 2.98 -14.10
CA GLY A 74 -13.86 2.03 -13.59
C GLY A 74 -13.29 0.62 -13.49
N ALA A 75 -14.15 -0.38 -13.69
CA ALA A 75 -13.78 -1.80 -13.61
C ALA A 75 -12.68 -2.16 -14.63
N LYS A 76 -11.67 -2.88 -14.16
CA LYS A 76 -10.56 -3.39 -14.98
C LYS A 76 -10.51 -4.90 -14.97
N ARG A 77 -10.33 -5.45 -16.17
CA ARG A 77 -9.95 -6.83 -16.41
C ARG A 77 -8.46 -6.90 -16.72
N VAL A 78 -7.94 -8.13 -16.76
CA VAL A 78 -6.54 -8.37 -17.12
C VAL A 78 -6.18 -7.78 -18.49
N GLU A 79 -7.11 -7.81 -19.45
CA GLU A 79 -6.85 -7.24 -20.78
C GLU A 79 -6.74 -5.72 -20.77
N ASP A 80 -7.47 -5.06 -19.88
CA ASP A 80 -7.45 -3.59 -19.75
C ASP A 80 -6.12 -3.14 -19.16
N VAL A 81 -5.66 -3.79 -18.07
CA VAL A 81 -4.38 -3.49 -17.43
C VAL A 81 -3.20 -3.84 -18.34
N ALA A 82 -3.25 -5.02 -18.98
CA ALA A 82 -2.21 -5.41 -19.92
C ALA A 82 -2.12 -4.48 -21.13
N GLY A 83 -3.23 -3.83 -21.51
CA GLY A 83 -3.30 -2.88 -22.61
C GLY A 83 -2.44 -1.62 -22.41
N TYR A 84 -2.02 -1.31 -21.18
CA TYR A 84 -1.13 -0.18 -20.90
C TYR A 84 0.33 -0.46 -21.27
N ALA A 85 0.73 -1.73 -21.39
CA ALA A 85 2.10 -2.10 -21.70
C ALA A 85 2.40 -2.02 -23.21
N GLU A 86 3.68 -1.83 -23.55
CA GLU A 86 4.15 -1.88 -24.94
C GLU A 86 3.93 -3.26 -25.59
N ASP A 87 3.99 -4.34 -24.80
CA ASP A 87 3.67 -5.71 -25.20
C ASP A 87 2.54 -6.28 -24.33
N PRO A 88 1.26 -6.03 -24.70
CA PRO A 88 0.11 -6.49 -23.92
C PRO A 88 0.00 -8.01 -23.78
N ALA A 89 0.54 -8.76 -24.75
CA ALA A 89 0.47 -10.22 -24.70
C ALA A 89 1.42 -10.77 -23.63
N ARG A 90 2.61 -10.19 -23.52
CA ARG A 90 3.56 -10.49 -22.44
C ARG A 90 3.03 -10.01 -21.10
N GLU A 91 2.51 -8.78 -21.01
CA GLU A 91 2.01 -8.23 -19.75
C GLU A 91 0.84 -9.05 -19.19
N ARG A 92 -0.09 -9.48 -20.05
CA ARG A 92 -1.17 -10.39 -19.64
C ARG A 92 -0.63 -11.68 -19.02
N ALA A 93 0.42 -12.27 -19.58
CA ALA A 93 1.02 -13.48 -19.03
C ALA A 93 1.65 -13.25 -17.64
N VAL A 94 2.29 -12.08 -17.45
CA VAL A 94 2.86 -11.67 -16.15
C VAL A 94 1.75 -11.47 -15.11
N LEU A 95 0.68 -10.77 -15.46
CA LEU A 95 -0.48 -10.56 -14.59
C LEU A 95 -1.17 -11.88 -14.21
N GLU A 96 -1.28 -12.82 -15.15
CA GLU A 96 -1.79 -14.17 -14.90
C GLU A 96 -0.89 -14.94 -13.92
N ASP A 97 0.44 -14.83 -14.06
CA ASP A 97 1.41 -15.44 -13.14
C ASP A 97 1.34 -14.82 -11.73
N TYR A 98 0.99 -13.53 -11.61
CA TYR A 98 0.69 -12.88 -10.33
C TYR A 98 -0.67 -13.29 -9.75
N GLY A 99 -1.52 -13.97 -10.53
CA GLY A 99 -2.88 -14.32 -10.12
C GLY A 99 -3.80 -13.11 -10.06
N TYR A 100 -3.64 -12.15 -10.98
CA TYR A 100 -4.53 -11.00 -11.14
C TYR A 100 -5.98 -11.47 -11.39
N ARG A 101 -6.95 -10.84 -10.72
CA ARG A 101 -8.37 -11.17 -10.87
C ARG A 101 -9.15 -10.06 -11.56
N HIS A 102 -9.12 -8.88 -10.98
CA HIS A 102 -9.79 -7.67 -11.47
C HIS A 102 -9.31 -6.47 -10.68
N GLY A 103 -9.53 -5.28 -11.24
CA GLY A 103 -9.18 -4.02 -10.64
C GLY A 103 -10.27 -2.99 -10.77
N TRP A 104 -10.03 -1.83 -10.18
CA TRP A 104 -10.85 -0.65 -10.34
C TRP A 104 -9.99 0.61 -10.31
N GLU A 105 -10.27 1.54 -11.21
CA GLU A 105 -9.64 2.86 -11.27
C GLU A 105 -10.68 3.98 -11.10
N ARG A 106 -10.30 5.07 -10.44
CA ARG A 106 -11.14 6.27 -10.34
C ARG A 106 -10.29 7.52 -10.21
N PHE A 107 -10.79 8.61 -10.78
CA PHE A 107 -10.07 9.88 -10.83
C PHE A 107 -10.93 11.06 -10.35
N TRP A 108 -10.25 12.07 -9.80
CA TRP A 108 -10.80 13.36 -9.40
C TRP A 108 -9.90 14.46 -9.92
N GLY A 109 -10.47 15.53 -10.46
CA GLY A 109 -9.68 16.64 -10.98
C GLY A 109 -10.29 17.28 -12.22
N SER A 110 -9.41 17.68 -13.13
CA SER A 110 -9.76 18.26 -14.42
C SER A 110 -8.71 17.91 -15.47
N ASP A 111 -9.09 17.90 -16.74
CA ASP A 111 -8.24 17.45 -17.86
C ASP A 111 -6.87 18.15 -17.98
N SER A 112 -6.74 19.39 -17.48
CA SER A 112 -5.52 20.20 -17.62
C SER A 112 -5.02 20.79 -16.30
N GLY A 113 -5.38 20.17 -15.17
CA GLY A 113 -5.09 20.70 -13.85
C GLY A 113 -4.70 19.61 -12.85
N PRO A 114 -4.83 19.89 -11.54
CA PRO A 114 -4.62 18.88 -10.52
C PRO A 114 -5.49 17.65 -10.77
N LEU A 115 -4.88 16.49 -10.54
CA LEU A 115 -5.50 15.20 -10.79
C LEU A 115 -5.11 14.25 -9.67
N THR A 116 -6.07 13.54 -9.11
CA THR A 116 -5.85 12.48 -8.13
C THR A 116 -6.45 11.19 -8.67
N GLY A 117 -5.68 10.11 -8.68
CA GLY A 117 -6.11 8.78 -9.10
C GLY A 117 -6.07 7.79 -7.93
N VAL A 118 -7.01 6.85 -7.91
CA VAL A 118 -7.02 5.69 -7.00
C VAL A 118 -7.21 4.43 -7.80
N PHE A 119 -6.36 3.45 -7.52
CA PHE A 119 -6.29 2.16 -8.18
C PHE A 119 -6.35 1.09 -7.10
N VAL A 120 -7.21 0.10 -7.27
CA VAL A 120 -7.21 -1.09 -6.43
C VAL A 120 -7.28 -2.31 -7.33
N ASP A 121 -6.32 -3.21 -7.17
CA ASP A 121 -6.24 -4.46 -7.92
C ASP A 121 -6.29 -5.64 -6.96
N GLN A 122 -7.10 -6.64 -7.28
CA GLN A 122 -7.25 -7.85 -6.48
C GLN A 122 -6.52 -9.02 -7.14
N PHE A 123 -5.78 -9.74 -6.30
CA PHE A 123 -5.03 -10.94 -6.68
C PHE A 123 -5.56 -12.17 -5.94
N ASP A 124 -5.16 -13.36 -6.38
CA ASP A 124 -5.50 -14.60 -5.69
C ASP A 124 -4.77 -14.73 -4.33
N VAL A 125 -3.55 -14.22 -4.24
CA VAL A 125 -2.71 -14.30 -3.04
C VAL A 125 -1.90 -13.04 -2.82
N ARG A 126 -1.55 -12.76 -1.56
CA ARG A 126 -0.71 -11.63 -1.15
C ARG A 126 0.62 -11.57 -1.90
N ALA A 127 1.24 -12.71 -2.17
CA ALA A 127 2.54 -12.76 -2.86
C ALA A 127 2.46 -12.19 -4.29
N GLY A 128 1.35 -12.43 -4.99
CA GLY A 128 1.11 -11.88 -6.31
C GLY A 128 0.91 -10.36 -6.29
N ALA A 129 0.09 -9.88 -5.35
CA ALA A 129 -0.09 -8.44 -5.13
C ALA A 129 1.25 -7.74 -4.79
N ALA A 130 2.10 -8.38 -3.97
CA ALA A 130 3.40 -7.83 -3.62
C ALA A 130 4.37 -7.76 -4.80
N ALA A 131 4.44 -8.82 -5.63
CA ALA A 131 5.27 -8.81 -6.84
C ALA A 131 4.79 -7.74 -7.83
N TYR A 132 3.48 -7.62 -8.02
CA TYR A 132 2.89 -6.58 -8.87
C TYR A 132 3.23 -5.17 -8.38
N VAL A 133 3.08 -4.88 -7.08
CA VAL A 133 3.41 -3.58 -6.50
C VAL A 133 4.87 -3.22 -6.69
N GLU A 134 5.79 -4.17 -6.45
CA GLU A 134 7.22 -3.94 -6.64
C GLU A 134 7.57 -3.62 -8.10
N ASP A 135 7.09 -4.44 -9.03
CA ASP A 135 7.36 -4.25 -10.46
C ASP A 135 6.76 -2.95 -10.97
N LEU A 136 5.52 -2.65 -10.60
CA LEU A 136 4.85 -1.42 -10.99
C LEU A 136 5.61 -0.18 -10.48
N ALA A 137 6.00 -0.18 -9.20
CA ALA A 137 6.76 0.92 -8.61
C ALA A 137 8.11 1.16 -9.32
N ARG A 138 8.82 0.07 -9.70
CA ARG A 138 10.08 0.16 -10.44
C ARG A 138 9.87 0.66 -11.87
N ASN A 139 8.87 0.14 -12.57
CA ASN A 139 8.54 0.53 -13.95
C ASN A 139 8.13 1.99 -14.03
N GLU A 140 7.28 2.46 -13.12
CA GLU A 140 6.82 3.85 -13.06
C GLU A 140 7.96 4.82 -12.72
N ALA A 141 8.89 4.40 -11.84
CA ALA A 141 10.08 5.19 -11.55
C ALA A 141 11.02 5.32 -12.76
N GLU A 142 11.17 4.26 -13.55
CA GLU A 142 11.90 4.30 -14.82
C GLU A 142 11.19 5.18 -15.86
N HIS A 143 9.87 5.03 -15.99
CA HIS A 143 9.05 5.75 -16.96
C HIS A 143 9.06 7.27 -16.72
N TYR A 144 8.82 7.71 -15.49
CA TYR A 144 8.75 9.12 -15.13
C TYR A 144 10.09 9.75 -14.71
N GLY A 145 11.14 8.94 -14.50
CA GLY A 145 12.47 9.42 -14.09
C GLY A 145 12.50 10.07 -12.68
N GLY A 146 11.59 9.67 -11.79
CA GLY A 146 11.46 10.24 -10.44
C GLY A 146 12.32 9.58 -9.37
N MET A 147 12.15 10.02 -8.12
CA MET A 147 12.80 9.43 -6.95
C MET A 147 11.88 8.41 -6.28
N LEU A 148 12.27 7.14 -6.30
CA LEU A 148 11.55 6.05 -5.68
C LEU A 148 12.08 5.74 -4.27
N SER A 149 11.18 5.64 -3.30
CA SER A 149 11.46 5.25 -1.91
C SER A 149 10.69 3.99 -1.54
N GLU A 150 11.41 3.04 -0.97
CA GLU A 150 10.86 1.87 -0.27
C GLU A 150 10.50 2.23 1.17
N GLU A 151 9.41 1.66 1.70
CA GLU A 151 8.92 1.86 3.06
C GLU A 151 8.93 3.35 3.52
N PRO A 152 8.35 4.26 2.73
CA PRO A 152 8.44 5.69 3.00
C PRO A 152 7.77 6.05 4.33
N ALA A 153 8.45 6.89 5.12
CA ALA A 153 7.96 7.30 6.44
C ALA A 153 6.55 7.89 6.34
N GLY A 154 5.61 7.42 7.16
CA GLY A 154 4.21 7.89 7.14
C GLY A 154 3.27 7.10 6.23
N LEU A 155 3.75 6.06 5.54
CA LEU A 155 2.94 5.03 4.89
C LEU A 155 3.19 3.66 5.55
N PRO A 156 2.31 2.65 5.33
CA PRO A 156 2.57 1.28 5.76
C PRO A 156 3.92 0.73 5.24
N GLY A 157 4.52 -0.20 5.98
CA GLY A 157 5.84 -0.76 5.66
C GLY A 157 5.88 -1.65 4.42
N ASP A 158 4.76 -1.90 3.76
CA ASP A 158 4.67 -2.60 2.48
C ASP A 158 4.31 -1.67 1.32
N CYS A 159 4.73 -0.40 1.44
CA CYS A 159 4.49 0.64 0.45
C CYS A 159 5.76 1.15 -0.22
N TRP A 160 5.56 1.68 -1.42
CA TRP A 160 6.52 2.40 -2.24
C TRP A 160 5.97 3.79 -2.54
N LEU A 161 6.83 4.79 -2.64
CA LEU A 161 6.47 6.16 -3.02
C LEU A 161 7.45 6.68 -4.07
N LEU A 162 6.92 7.12 -5.20
CA LEU A 162 7.62 7.83 -6.26
C LEU A 162 7.25 9.30 -6.20
N THR A 163 8.24 10.18 -6.25
CA THR A 163 8.05 11.64 -6.40
C THR A 163 8.68 12.12 -7.70
N VAL A 164 7.97 12.96 -8.44
CA VAL A 164 8.37 13.50 -9.74
C VAL A 164 8.29 15.04 -9.69
N PRO A 165 9.38 15.74 -9.29
CA PRO A 165 9.36 17.20 -9.13
C PRO A 165 9.25 17.97 -10.44
N ASP A 166 9.95 17.51 -11.47
CA ASP A 166 10.06 18.19 -12.76
C ASP A 166 9.72 17.20 -13.89
N PRO A 167 8.43 16.84 -14.06
CA PRO A 167 8.05 15.85 -15.07
C PRO A 167 8.17 16.39 -16.49
N ASP A 168 8.26 15.47 -17.45
CA ASP A 168 8.02 15.78 -18.86
C ASP A 168 6.57 16.27 -19.02
N PRO A 169 6.33 17.49 -19.56
CA PRO A 169 4.97 18.01 -19.73
C PRO A 169 4.11 17.23 -20.74
N GLU A 170 4.72 16.39 -21.58
CA GLU A 170 4.00 15.43 -22.44
C GLU A 170 3.47 14.22 -21.65
N GLN A 171 4.02 13.96 -20.45
CA GLN A 171 3.62 12.85 -19.58
C GLN A 171 2.75 13.30 -18.40
N LEU A 172 3.14 14.38 -17.70
CA LEU A 172 2.41 14.91 -16.54
C LEU A 172 2.37 16.44 -16.58
N HIS A 173 1.22 17.02 -16.23
CA HIS A 173 1.01 18.47 -16.30
C HIS A 173 1.60 19.28 -15.14
N GLY A 174 2.23 18.62 -14.16
CA GLY A 174 2.85 19.28 -13.02
C GLY A 174 3.49 18.28 -12.05
N PRO A 175 4.16 18.77 -10.99
CA PRO A 175 4.76 17.94 -9.97
C PRO A 175 3.82 16.84 -9.46
N ALA A 176 4.36 15.65 -9.26
CA ALA A 176 3.54 14.48 -8.94
C ALA A 176 4.12 13.61 -7.82
N ALA A 177 3.23 12.85 -7.19
CA ALA A 177 3.54 11.75 -6.29
C ALA A 177 2.66 10.55 -6.64
N LEU A 178 3.24 9.36 -6.55
CA LEU A 178 2.56 8.09 -6.78
C LEU A 178 2.98 7.12 -5.68
N ALA A 179 2.04 6.39 -5.09
CA ALA A 179 2.38 5.38 -4.09
C ALA A 179 1.56 4.11 -4.28
N TRP A 180 2.19 2.99 -3.94
CA TRP A 180 1.66 1.64 -4.09
C TRP A 180 1.89 0.88 -2.81
N CYS A 181 0.84 0.23 -2.29
CA CYS A 181 0.85 -0.49 -1.03
C CYS A 181 0.24 -1.87 -1.21
N VAL A 182 0.82 -2.86 -0.54
CA VAL A 182 0.20 -4.19 -0.44
C VAL A 182 -0.77 -4.21 0.74
N HIS A 183 -1.98 -4.71 0.55
CA HIS A 183 -2.94 -4.92 1.66
C HIS A 183 -3.63 -6.26 1.50
N GLY A 184 -3.20 -7.29 2.25
CA GLY A 184 -3.71 -8.65 2.04
C GLY A 184 -3.45 -9.11 0.60
N MET A 185 -4.51 -9.42 -0.14
CA MET A 185 -4.49 -9.80 -1.57
C MET A 185 -4.66 -8.62 -2.53
N PHE A 186 -4.66 -7.38 -2.03
CA PHE A 186 -4.86 -6.18 -2.83
C PHE A 186 -3.53 -5.46 -3.08
N SER A 187 -3.37 -4.95 -4.29
CA SER A 187 -2.54 -3.76 -4.56
C SER A 187 -3.44 -2.53 -4.42
N VAL A 188 -2.96 -1.52 -3.70
CA VAL A 188 -3.66 -0.24 -3.52
C VAL A 188 -2.72 0.86 -3.94
N SER A 189 -3.16 1.71 -4.85
CA SER A 189 -2.33 2.80 -5.36
C SER A 189 -3.08 4.11 -5.35
N ALA A 190 -2.36 5.18 -5.05
CA ALA A 190 -2.86 6.53 -5.24
C ALA A 190 -1.83 7.37 -5.98
N THR A 191 -2.31 8.24 -6.85
CA THR A 191 -1.49 9.19 -7.59
C THR A 191 -2.04 10.59 -7.38
N ALA A 192 -1.18 11.59 -7.37
CA ALA A 192 -1.58 12.99 -7.37
C ALA A 192 -0.63 13.82 -8.23
N VAL A 193 -1.20 14.71 -9.04
CA VAL A 193 -0.53 15.82 -9.72
C VAL A 193 -1.02 17.12 -9.07
N ALA A 194 -0.09 17.96 -8.64
CA ALA A 194 -0.40 19.19 -7.90
C ALA A 194 0.60 20.31 -8.25
N ASP A 195 0.45 21.48 -7.61
CA ASP A 195 1.33 22.63 -7.82
C ASP A 195 2.74 22.44 -7.23
N SER A 196 2.95 21.41 -6.39
CA SER A 196 4.23 21.03 -5.81
C SER A 196 4.26 19.55 -5.43
N VAL A 197 5.47 18.98 -5.31
CA VAL A 197 5.64 17.60 -4.83
C VAL A 197 5.10 17.43 -3.41
N ASP A 198 5.35 18.39 -2.51
CA ASP A 198 4.86 18.33 -1.13
C ASP A 198 3.33 18.21 -1.08
N ALA A 199 2.62 18.98 -1.91
CA ALA A 199 1.17 18.93 -1.99
C ALA A 199 0.67 17.60 -2.60
N ALA A 200 1.37 17.09 -3.62
CA ALA A 200 1.05 15.78 -4.20
C ALA A 200 1.28 14.64 -3.21
N GLU A 201 2.38 14.66 -2.45
CA GLU A 201 2.68 13.67 -1.41
C GLU A 201 1.65 13.70 -0.28
N GLU A 202 1.25 14.89 0.19
CA GLU A 202 0.24 15.03 1.24
C GLU A 202 -1.10 14.42 0.78
N GLU A 203 -1.52 14.72 -0.45
CA GLU A 203 -2.74 14.18 -1.04
C GLU A 203 -2.66 12.64 -1.16
N VAL A 204 -1.58 12.10 -1.73
CA VAL A 204 -1.38 10.65 -1.88
C VAL A 204 -1.45 9.93 -0.55
N ARG A 205 -0.81 10.47 0.51
CA ARG A 205 -0.82 9.85 1.84
C ARG A 205 -2.21 9.84 2.45
N ALA A 206 -2.93 10.96 2.34
CA ALA A 206 -4.27 11.07 2.89
C ALA A 206 -5.28 10.18 2.14
N VAL A 207 -5.19 10.13 0.82
CA VAL A 207 -6.00 9.25 -0.04
C VAL A 207 -5.72 7.78 0.24
N LEU A 208 -4.45 7.37 0.32
CA LEU A 208 -4.09 5.98 0.62
C LEU A 208 -4.60 5.55 1.99
N ALA A 209 -4.45 6.38 3.02
CA ALA A 209 -4.99 6.09 4.34
C ALA A 209 -6.51 5.87 4.28
N ALA A 210 -7.24 6.78 3.63
CA ALA A 210 -8.68 6.68 3.47
C ALA A 210 -9.11 5.45 2.64
N GLN A 211 -8.33 5.07 1.62
CA GLN A 211 -8.63 3.91 0.79
C GLN A 211 -8.37 2.60 1.53
N LEU A 212 -7.27 2.50 2.27
CA LEU A 212 -6.92 1.31 3.05
C LEU A 212 -7.95 1.00 4.14
N ASP A 213 -8.50 2.03 4.79
CA ASP A 213 -9.55 1.90 5.81
C ASP A 213 -10.87 1.31 5.27
N ARG A 214 -11.06 1.32 3.95
CA ARG A 214 -12.27 0.78 3.29
C ARG A 214 -12.14 -0.68 2.89
N LEU A 215 -10.92 -1.23 2.86
CA LEU A 215 -10.70 -2.60 2.43
C LEU A 215 -10.92 -3.61 3.57
N PRO A 216 -11.27 -4.87 3.26
CA PRO A 216 -11.30 -5.93 4.24
C PRO A 216 -9.97 -6.03 5.00
N PRO A 217 -9.98 -6.41 6.29
CA PRO A 217 -8.75 -6.58 7.07
C PRO A 217 -7.84 -7.66 6.47
N ARG A 218 -6.53 -7.51 6.72
CA ARG A 218 -5.45 -8.38 6.21
C ARG A 218 -5.53 -9.81 6.75
#